data_AF-A0A5T7KZC9-F1
#
_entry.id   AF-A0A5T7KZC9-F1
#
_cell.length_a   1.000
_cell.length_b   1.000
_cell.length_c   1.000
_cell.angle_alpha   90.00
_cell.angle_beta   90.00
_cell.angle_gamma   90.00
#
_symmetry.space_group_name_H-M   'P 1'
#
loop_
_entity.id
_entity.type
_entity.pdbx_description
1 polymer ?
#
loop_
_entity_poly.entity_id
_entity_poly.type
_entity_poly.pdbx_seq_one_letter_code
_entity_poly.pdbx_strand_id
1 'polypeptide(L)' 'PPYTWTQIRVICRKWSISVGSLWVTVTTTFEQVVI' A
#
# COMPACT_ATOMS: atom_id res chain seq x y z
N PRO A 1 -18.88 -24.13 12.18
CA PRO A 1 -18.29 -23.74 10.88
C PRO A 1 -16.99 -22.93 11.09
N PRO A 2 -15.80 -23.49 10.81
CA PRO A 2 -14.52 -22.97 11.32
C PRO A 2 -13.89 -21.88 10.45
N TYR A 3 -14.61 -21.35 9.46
CA TYR A 3 -14.09 -20.35 8.54
C TYR A 3 -14.72 -18.99 8.85
N THR A 4 -14.09 -18.24 9.74
CA THR A 4 -14.33 -16.81 9.88
C THR A 4 -13.68 -16.10 8.71
N TRP A 5 -14.49 -15.48 7.85
CA TRP A 5 -13.98 -14.62 6.79
C TRP A 5 -13.43 -13.34 7.42
N THR A 6 -12.11 -13.12 7.28
CA THR A 6 -11.45 -11.89 7.72
C THR A 6 -11.13 -11.01 6.53
N GLN A 7 -11.62 -9.78 6.53
CA GLN A 7 -11.40 -8.86 5.43
C GLN A 7 -9.99 -8.31 5.49
N ILE A 8 -9.22 -8.54 4.43
CA ILE A 8 -7.90 -7.94 4.25
C ILE A 8 -8.07 -6.63 3.48
N ARG A 9 -7.81 -5.49 4.12
CA ARG A 9 -7.80 -4.18 3.46
C ARG A 9 -6.35 -3.73 3.25
N VAL A 10 -5.96 -3.54 2.00
CA VAL A 10 -4.66 -2.93 1.66
C VAL A 10 -4.83 -1.42 1.57
N ILE A 11 -4.03 -0.66 2.30
CA ILE A 11 -4.01 0.80 2.26
C ILE A 11 -2.66 1.31 1.80
N CYS A 12 -2.65 2.32 0.93
CA CYS A 12 -1.45 3.11 0.66
C CYS A 12 -1.31 4.13 1.79
N ARG A 13 -0.42 3.88 2.75
CA ARG A 13 -0.23 4.80 3.89
C ARG A 13 0.68 5.96 3.56
N LYS A 14 1.72 5.72 2.77
CA LYS A 14 2.75 6.70 2.49
C LYS A 14 3.22 6.54 1.06
N TRP A 15 3.34 7.67 0.40
CA TRP A 15 3.94 7.75 -0.91
C TRP A 15 4.93 8.91 -0.93
N SER A 16 5.97 8.77 -1.74
CA SER A 16 6.90 9.84 -2.05
C SER A 16 7.18 9.84 -3.55
N ILE A 17 7.40 11.03 -4.08
CA ILE A 17 7.80 11.23 -5.46
C ILE A 17 9.13 11.96 -5.45
N SER A 18 10.09 11.40 -6.18
CA SER A 18 11.34 12.06 -6.51
C SER A 18 11.34 12.36 -8.00
N VAL A 19 11.53 13.63 -8.36
CA VAL A 19 11.58 14.09 -9.75
C VAL A 19 13.02 14.41 -10.10
N GLY A 20 13.59 13.63 -11.03
CA GLY A 20 14.87 13.91 -11.65
C GLY A 20 14.72 14.52 -13.04
N SER A 21 15.84 14.85 -13.68
CA SER A 21 15.83 15.50 -15.00
C SER A 21 15.26 14.63 -16.13
N LEU A 22 15.25 13.30 -15.98
CA LEU A 22 14.83 12.35 -17.03
C LEU A 22 13.82 11.31 -16.52
N TRP A 23 13.56 11.24 -15.22
CA TRP A 23 12.69 10.23 -14.62
C TRP A 23 11.99 10.74 -13.38
N VAL A 24 10.80 10.18 -13.16
CA VAL A 24 10.03 10.37 -11.94
C VAL A 24 9.99 9.02 -11.22
N THR A 25 10.55 8.97 -10.01
CA THR A 25 10.49 7.79 -9.16
C THR A 25 9.37 7.96 -8.16
N VAL A 26 8.36 7.10 -8.26
CA VAL A 26 7.26 7.03 -7.31
C VAL A 26 7.52 5.85 -6.37
N THR A 27 7.65 6.14 -5.09
CA THR A 27 7.77 5.11 -4.04
C THR A 27 6.48 5.10 -3.24
N THR A 28 5.86 3.92 -3.10
CA THR A 28 4.64 3.75 -2.34
C THR A 28 4.79 2.58 -1.38
N THR A 29 4.31 2.75 -0.15
CA THR A 29 4.26 1.70 0.86
C THR A 29 2.82 1.30 1.11
N PHE A 30 2.52 0.03 0.84
CA PHE A 30 1.24 -0.57 1.12
C PHE A 30 1.28 -1.28 2.47
N GLU A 31 0.27 -1.06 3.29
CA GLU A 31 0.09 -1.79 4.52
C GLU A 31 -1.18 -2.64 4.45
N GLN A 32 -1.07 -3.84 4.98
CA GLN A 32 -2.20 -4.75 5.11
C GLN A 32 -2.85 -4.55 6.48
N VAL A 33 -4.08 -4.06 6.49
CA VAL A 33 -4.92 -3.95 7.69
C VAL A 33 -5.90 -5.13 7.68
N VAL A 34 -5.81 -5.97 8.70
CA VAL A 34 -6.83 -6.99 8.99
C VAL A 34 -7.86 -6.35 9.91
N ILE A 35 -9.12 -6.34 9.49
CA ILE A 35 -10.25 -5.77 10.24
C ILE A 35 -11.05 -6.90 10.88
#